data_AF-A0A970ZFP2-F1
#
_entry.id   AF-A0A970ZFP2-F1
#
_cell.length_a   1.000
_cell.length_b   1.000
_cell.length_c   1.000
_cell.angle_alpha   90.00
_cell.angle_beta   90.00
_cell.angle_gamma   90.00
#
_symmetry.space_group_name_H-M   'P 1'
#
loop_
_entity.id
_entity.type
_entity.pdbx_description
1 polymer ?
#
loop_
_entity_poly.entity_id
_entity_poly.type
_entity_poly.pdbx_seq_one_letter_code
_entity_poly.pdbx_strand_id
1 'polypeptide(L)'
;MASGVVKKNGNEVFLSALEYRLLLVFINNPKSIITRSKLLDELRDAADEFVNYNTLTVHIKRLREKIENDPTKPQIPARSIQVNLPRAF
;
A
#
# COMPACT_ATOMS: atom_id res chain seq x y z
N MET A 1 -9.41 -1.56 18.74
CA MET A 1 -8.88 -0.66 17.69
C MET A 1 -7.43 -1.00 17.50
N ALA A 2 -7.11 -1.72 16.44
CA ALA A 2 -5.76 -2.19 16.24
C ALA A 2 -5.27 -1.51 14.97
N SER A 3 -4.44 -0.47 15.12
CA SER A 3 -3.91 0.34 14.03
C SER A 3 -2.59 -0.27 13.59
N GLY A 4 -2.46 -0.61 12.31
CA GLY A 4 -1.22 -1.13 11.76
C GLY A 4 -0.18 0.00 11.62
N VAL A 5 1.01 -0.18 12.19
CA VAL A 5 2.10 0.79 12.07
C VAL A 5 3.00 0.40 10.91
N VAL A 6 3.26 1.35 10.02
CA VAL A 6 4.22 1.18 8.91
C VAL A 6 5.50 1.94 9.23
N LYS A 7 6.64 1.27 9.15
CA LYS A 7 7.96 1.88 9.33
C LYS A 7 8.82 1.71 8.09
N LYS A 8 9.50 2.79 7.67
CA LYS A 8 10.53 2.79 6.64
C LYS A 8 11.87 3.15 7.29
N ASN A 9 12.84 2.24 7.20
CA ASN A 9 14.16 2.42 7.83
C ASN A 9 14.07 2.81 9.33
N GLY A 10 13.11 2.23 10.06
CA GLY A 10 12.88 2.51 11.48
C GLY A 10 11.99 3.72 11.79
N ASN A 11 11.71 4.59 10.82
CA ASN A 11 10.85 5.77 11.01
C ASN A 11 9.41 5.46 10.63
N GLU A 12 8.45 5.93 11.42
CA GLU A 12 7.02 5.75 11.13
C GLU A 12 6.59 6.54 9.90
N VAL A 13 5.77 5.91 9.06
CA VAL A 13 5.22 6.49 7.84
C VAL A 13 3.71 6.51 7.95
N PHE A 14 3.13 7.70 7.98
CA PHE A 14 1.69 7.88 8.00
C PHE A 14 1.10 7.64 6.61
N LEU A 15 0.29 6.60 6.51
CA LEU A 15 -0.47 6.24 5.32
C LEU A 15 -1.96 6.54 5.55
N SER A 16 -2.65 7.01 4.52
CA SER A 16 -4.11 6.98 4.52
C SER A 16 -4.61 5.53 4.52
N ALA A 17 -5.89 5.32 4.85
CA ALA A 17 -6.48 3.98 4.81
C ALA A 17 -6.28 3.30 3.43
N LEU A 18 -6.44 4.06 2.34
CA LEU A 18 -6.26 3.55 0.98
C LEU A 18 -4.80 3.24 0.64
N GLU A 19 -3.87 4.10 1.06
CA GLU A 19 -2.42 3.87 0.88
C GLU A 19 -1.94 2.65 1.66
N TYR A 20 -2.42 2.48 2.89
CA TYR A 20 -2.12 1.32 3.71
C TYR A 20 -2.59 0.01 3.06
N ARG A 21 -3.79 0.01 2.50
CA ARG A 21 -4.35 -1.16 1.81
C ARG A 21 -3.58 -1.50 0.54
N LEU A 22 -3.25 -0.49 -0.26
CA LEU A 22 -2.38 -0.68 -1.42
C LEU A 22 -1.06 -1.33 -1.02
N LEU A 23 -0.44 -0.85 0.06
CA LEU A 23 0.79 -1.44 0.58
C LEU A 23 0.60 -2.93 0.94
N LEU A 24 -0.49 -3.28 1.63
CA LEU A 24 -0.79 -4.68 1.98
C LEU A 24 -0.96 -5.56 0.75
N VAL A 25 -1.70 -5.09 -0.26
CA VAL A 25 -1.89 -5.83 -1.51
C VAL A 25 -0.55 -6.11 -2.18
N PHE A 26 0.35 -5.13 -2.23
CA PHE A 26 1.67 -5.31 -2.82
C PHE A 26 2.59 -6.23 -2.00
N ILE A 27 2.60 -6.10 -0.66
CA ILE A 27 3.43 -6.95 0.22
C ILE A 27 2.96 -8.42 0.17
N ASN A 28 1.65 -8.66 0.06
CA ASN A 28 1.09 -10.00 -0.06
C ASN A 28 1.32 -10.64 -1.44
N ASN A 29 1.69 -9.84 -2.45
CA ASN A 29 1.91 -10.29 -3.82
C ASN A 29 3.30 -9.86 -4.36
N PRO A 30 4.41 -10.16 -3.67
CA PRO A 30 5.71 -9.51 -3.91
C PRO A 30 6.39 -9.91 -5.23
N LYS A 31 5.77 -10.77 -6.04
CA LYS A 31 6.30 -11.28 -7.32
C LYS A 31 5.26 -11.33 -8.44
N SER A 32 4.07 -10.78 -8.22
CA SER A 32 2.97 -10.85 -9.19
C SER A 32 2.74 -9.50 -9.85
N ILE A 33 2.58 -9.50 -11.17
CA ILE A 33 2.05 -8.34 -11.89
C ILE A 33 0.57 -8.23 -11.53
N ILE A 34 0.22 -7.22 -10.73
CA ILE A 34 -1.16 -6.93 -10.38
C ILE A 34 -1.71 -5.93 -11.39
N THR A 35 -2.78 -6.31 -12.09
CA THR A 35 -3.45 -5.42 -13.03
C THR A 35 -4.19 -4.31 -12.28
N ARG A 36 -4.42 -3.18 -12.95
CA ARG A 36 -5.19 -2.07 -12.35
C ARG A 36 -6.62 -2.48 -11.99
N SER A 37 -7.26 -3.32 -12.81
CA SER A 37 -8.61 -3.83 -12.53
C SER A 37 -8.63 -4.64 -11.24
N LYS A 38 -7.70 -5.59 -11.09
CA LYS A 38 -7.58 -6.40 -9.87
C LYS A 38 -7.33 -5.52 -8.63
N LEU A 39 -6.49 -4.49 -8.75
CA LEU A 39 -6.30 -3.53 -7.65
C LEU A 39 -7.59 -2.79 -7.30
N LEU A 40 -8.40 -2.39 -8.27
CA LEU A 40 -9.68 -1.73 -7.98
C LEU A 40 -10.67 -2.68 -7.29
N ASP A 41 -10.71 -3.94 -7.71
CA ASP A 41 -11.60 -4.95 -7.13
C ASP A 41 -11.24 -5.21 -5.65
N GLU A 42 -9.95 -5.48 -5.37
CA GLU A 42 -9.44 -5.69 -4.00
C GLU A 42 -9.70 -4.49 -3.08
N LEU A 43 -9.63 -3.26 -3.62
CA LEU A 43 -9.84 -2.05 -2.85
C LEU A 43 -11.33 -1.77 -2.57
N ARG A 44 -12.23 -2.10 -3.50
CA ARG A 44 -13.68 -1.93 -3.35
C ARG A 44 -14.28 -2.92 -2.36
N ASP A 45 -13.82 -4.17 -2.37
CA ASP A 45 -14.32 -5.16 -1.41
C ASP A 45 -13.93 -4.79 0.03
N ALA A 46 -12.80 -4.09 0.20
CA ALA A 46 -12.32 -3.69 1.51
C ALA A 46 -12.86 -2.32 1.96
N ALA A 47 -13.13 -1.39 1.04
CA ALA A 47 -13.53 0.00 1.34
C ALA A 47 -14.91 0.20 0.76
N ASP A 48 -15.87 0.58 1.59
CA ASP A 48 -17.20 1.04 1.18
C ASP A 48 -17.13 2.39 0.39
N GLU A 49 -16.02 2.62 -0.33
CA GLU A 49 -15.68 3.79 -1.11
C GLU A 49 -15.55 3.44 -2.60
N PHE A 50 -16.07 4.33 -3.44
CA PHE A 50 -15.90 4.23 -4.89
C PHE A 50 -14.49 4.64 -5.31
N VAL A 51 -13.60 3.65 -5.44
CA VAL A 51 -12.27 3.85 -6.04
C VAL A 51 -12.37 3.70 -7.57
N ASN A 52 -11.80 4.68 -8.30
CA ASN A 52 -11.68 4.68 -9.76
C ASN A 52 -10.20 4.72 -10.19
N TYR A 53 -9.93 4.59 -11.49
CA TYR A 53 -8.56 4.54 -12.02
C TYR A 53 -7.71 5.79 -11.72
N ASN A 54 -8.31 6.98 -11.71
CA ASN A 54 -7.60 8.22 -11.44
C ASN A 54 -7.21 8.30 -9.97
N THR A 55 -8.16 8.00 -9.07
CA THR A 55 -7.92 7.89 -7.63
C THR A 55 -6.81 6.87 -7.36
N LEU A 56 -6.91 5.66 -7.93
CA LEU A 56 -5.90 4.62 -7.80
C LEU A 56 -4.49 5.12 -8.20
N THR A 57 -4.39 5.81 -9.34
CA THR A 57 -3.11 6.32 -9.86
C THR A 57 -2.48 7.34 -8.90
N VAL A 58 -3.27 8.27 -8.37
CA VAL A 58 -2.81 9.27 -7.40
C VAL A 58 -2.34 8.61 -6.11
N HIS A 59 -3.09 7.65 -5.59
CA HIS A 59 -2.73 6.97 -4.34
C HIS A 59 -1.51 6.05 -4.49
N ILE A 60 -1.33 5.37 -5.63
CA ILE A 60 -0.11 4.62 -5.91
C ILE A 60 1.10 5.57 -5.93
N LYS A 61 0.97 6.74 -6.60
CA LYS A 61 2.05 7.74 -6.64
C LYS A 61 2.42 8.23 -5.23
N ARG A 62 1.42 8.65 -4.44
CA ARG A 62 1.63 9.10 -3.05
C ARG A 62 2.23 8.02 -2.17
N LEU A 63 1.76 6.78 -2.30
CA LEU A 63 2.31 5.65 -1.56
C LEU A 63 3.80 5.47 -1.89
N ARG A 64 4.16 5.48 -3.17
CA ARG A 64 5.56 5.36 -3.61
C ARG A 64 6.45 6.47 -3.07
N GLU A 65 6.00 7.72 -3.13
CA GLU A 65 6.74 8.87 -2.58
C GLU A 65 7.03 8.71 -1.08
N LYS A 66 6.13 8.05 -0.34
CA LYS A 66 6.31 7.78 1.09
C LYS A 66 7.22 6.58 1.37
N ILE A 67 7.08 5.49 0.62
CA ILE A 67 7.72 4.20 0.95
C ILE A 67 8.98 3.89 0.15
N GLU A 68 9.11 4.38 -1.08
CA GLU A 68 10.26 4.12 -1.97
C GLU A 68 11.34 5.18 -1.77
N ASN A 69 12.60 4.83 -1.96
CA ASN A 69 13.71 5.81 -1.92
C ASN A 69 13.82 6.59 -3.23
N ASP A 70 13.45 5.97 -4.34
CA ASP A 70 13.41 6.56 -5.67
C ASP A 70 12.08 6.18 -6.34
N PRO A 71 11.09 7.10 -6.38
CA PRO A 71 9.79 6.83 -6.99
C PRO A 71 9.85 6.67 -8.52
N THR A 72 10.98 7.00 -9.15
CA THR A 72 11.21 6.83 -10.59
C THR A 72 11.76 5.43 -10.93
N LYS A 73 12.28 4.71 -9.92
CA LYS A 73 12.75 3.32 -10.02
C LYS A 73 11.88 2.43 -9.14
N PRO A 74 10.71 2.00 -9.63
CA PRO A 74 9.72 1.31 -8.81
C PRO A 74 10.26 -0.01 -8.27
N GLN A 75 10.69 0.04 -7.02
CA GLN A 75 11.06 -1.11 -6.22
C GLN A 75 10.35 -0.89 -4.90
N ILE A 76 9.49 -1.82 -4.51
CA ILE A 76 9.01 -1.86 -3.13
C ILE A 76 10.15 -2.52 -2.35
N PRO A 77 10.92 -1.78 -1.53
CA PRO A 77 12.03 -2.37 -0.81
C PRO A 77 11.46 -3.24 0.31
N ALA A 78 11.17 -4.50 0.00
CA ALA A 78 10.62 -5.47 0.94
C ALA A 78 11.50 -5.66 2.20
N ARG A 79 12.79 -5.28 2.14
CA ARG A 79 13.72 -5.33 3.28
C ARG A 79 13.69 -4.09 4.17
N SER A 80 13.14 -2.98 3.71
CA SER A 80 13.19 -1.68 4.39
C SER A 80 11.85 -1.25 5.01
N ILE A 81 10.76 -1.92 4.63
CA ILE A 81 9.40 -1.64 5.10
C ILE A 81 8.99 -2.71 6.10
N GLN A 82 8.66 -2.28 7.31
CA GLN A 82 8.08 -3.14 8.34
C GLN A 82 6.62 -2.74 8.53
N VAL A 83 5.70 -3.69 8.40
CA VAL A 83 4.29 -3.49 8.69
C VAL A 83 3.96 -4.33 9.91
N ASN A 84 3.59 -3.69 11.01
CA ASN A 84 3.03 -4.39 12.15
C ASN A 84 1.53 -4.56 11.92
N LEU A 85 1.12 -5.76 11.54
CA LEU A 85 -0.29 -6.11 11.45
C LEU A 85 -0.82 -6.31 12.87
N PRO A 86 -1.92 -5.66 13.26
CA PRO A 86 -2.56 -6.01 14.51
C PRO A 86 -2.97 -7.49 14.49
N ARG A 87 -2.66 -8.22 15.57
CA ARG A 87 -3.12 -9.60 15.78
C ARG A 87 -4.63 -9.60 16.00
N ALA A 88 -5.41 -9.50 14.92
CA ALA A 88 -6.82 -9.80 14.88
C ALA A 88 -7.26 -9.88 13.41
N PHE A 89 -7.20 -11.10 12.87
CA PHE A 89 -8.15 -11.59 11.87
C PHE A 89 -9.03 -12.62 12.61
#